data_AF-A0A7Y0S089-F1
#
_entry.id   AF-A0A7Y0S089-F1
#
_cell.length_a   1.000
_cell.length_b   1.000
_cell.length_c   1.000
_cell.angle_alpha   90.00
_cell.angle_beta   90.00
_cell.angle_gamma   90.00
#
_symmetry.space_group_name_H-M   'P 1'
#
loop_
_entity.id
_entity.type
_entity.pdbx_description
1 polymer ?
#
loop_
_entity_poly.entity_id
_entity_poly.type
_entity_poly.pdbx_seq_one_letter_code
_entity_poly.pdbx_strand_id
1 'polypeptide(L)'
;YTHFARADTGKVLTSKQERYQIQVVEGAELIWKRMTNVQDPFPTVHDCYLKQYQLGMPNLSRRYTTILFDEAQDANPVTSSIVLQQNCKVIL
;
A
#
# COMPACT_ATOMS: atom_id res chain seq x y z
N TYR A 1 -4.05 13.70 -0.28
CA TYR A 1 -3.35 12.94 -1.33
C TYR A 1 -4.20 11.75 -1.76
N THR A 2 -4.91 11.90 -2.86
CA THR A 2 -5.65 10.82 -3.53
C THR A 2 -4.64 10.00 -4.35
N HIS A 3 -4.07 8.94 -3.76
CA HIS A 3 -3.02 8.14 -4.41
C HIS A 3 -3.46 7.37 -5.64
N PHE A 4 -4.77 7.25 -5.89
CA PHE A 4 -5.32 6.69 -7.11
C PHE A 4 -6.48 7.56 -7.55
N ALA A 5 -6.31 8.30 -8.64
CA ALA A 5 -7.45 8.85 -9.35
C ALA A 5 -8.30 7.66 -9.80
N ARG A 6 -9.51 7.51 -9.24
CA ARG A 6 -10.51 6.64 -9.85
C ARG A 6 -10.74 7.20 -11.24
N ALA A 7 -10.38 6.43 -12.26
CA ALA A 7 -10.64 6.80 -13.63
C ALA A 7 -12.16 6.74 -13.84
N ASP A 8 -12.85 7.83 -13.52
CA ASP A 8 -14.23 8.02 -13.93
C ASP A 8 -14.23 8.30 -15.42
N THR A 9 -14.24 7.22 -16.20
CA THR A 9 -14.16 7.27 -17.66
C THR A 9 -15.50 7.58 -18.30
N GLY A 10 -16.57 7.76 -17.50
CA GLY A 10 -17.94 7.93 -18.00
C GLY A 10 -18.47 6.74 -18.82
N LYS A 11 -17.74 5.62 -18.83
CA LYS A 11 -18.07 4.42 -19.61
C LYS A 11 -18.95 3.49 -18.78
N VAL A 12 -20.17 3.25 -19.26
CA VAL A 12 -21.05 2.21 -18.72
C VAL A 12 -20.46 0.85 -19.09
N LEU A 13 -20.25 0.01 -18.07
CA LEU A 13 -19.72 -1.33 -18.25
C LEU A 13 -20.82 -2.27 -18.75
N THR A 14 -20.44 -3.24 -19.59
CA THR A 14 -21.33 -4.36 -19.91
C THR A 14 -21.42 -5.30 -18.71
N SER A 15 -22.52 -6.05 -18.57
CA SER A 15 -22.70 -6.99 -17.46
C SER A 15 -21.60 -8.07 -17.37
N LYS A 16 -20.94 -8.39 -18.49
CA LYS A 16 -19.78 -9.29 -18.50
C LYS A 16 -18.55 -8.62 -17.88
N GLN A 17 -18.31 -7.35 -18.17
CA GLN A 17 -17.20 -6.57 -17.60
C GLN A 17 -17.41 -6.32 -16.10
N GLU A 18 -18.63 -6.02 -15.67
CA GLU A 18 -18.97 -5.85 -14.26
C GLU A 18 -18.69 -7.13 -13.46
N ARG A 19 -19.17 -8.29 -13.93
CA ARG A 19 -18.89 -9.58 -13.28
C ARG A 19 -17.40 -9.89 -13.20
N TYR A 20 -16.65 -9.60 -14.27
CA TYR A 20 -15.21 -9.80 -14.26
C TYR A 20 -14.51 -8.90 -13.22
N GLN A 21 -14.87 -7.62 -13.14
CA GLN A 21 -14.30 -6.71 -12.13
C GLN A 21 -14.61 -7.20 -10.70
N ILE A 22 -15.83 -7.65 -10.43
CA ILE A 22 -16.21 -8.22 -9.13
C ILE A 22 -15.30 -9.42 -8.80
N GLN A 23 -15.17 -10.38 -9.72
CA GLN A 23 -14.33 -11.56 -9.52
C GLN A 23 -12.86 -11.21 -9.25
N VAL A 24 -12.33 -10.19 -9.94
CA VAL A 24 -10.95 -9.71 -9.74
C VAL A 24 -10.79 -9.11 -8.35
N VAL A 25 -11.74 -8.29 -7.90
CA VAL A 25 -11.71 -7.67 -6.57
C VAL A 25 -11.84 -8.73 -5.48
N GLU A 26 -12.79 -9.65 -5.58
CA GLU A 26 -12.98 -10.75 -4.63
C GLU A 26 -11.73 -11.64 -4.54
N GLY A 27 -11.11 -11.94 -5.69
CA GLY A 27 -9.86 -12.70 -5.74
C GLY A 27 -8.70 -11.96 -5.06
N ALA A 28 -8.58 -10.65 -5.31
CA ALA A 28 -7.55 -9.82 -4.68
C ALA A 28 -7.74 -9.72 -3.17
N GLU A 29 -8.98 -9.56 -2.69
CA GLU A 29 -9.32 -9.54 -1.26
C GLU A 29 -9.01 -10.87 -0.58
N LEU A 30 -9.33 -11.99 -1.25
CA LEU A 30 -9.00 -13.32 -0.75
C LEU A 30 -7.48 -13.50 -0.61
N ILE A 31 -6.72 -13.18 -1.65
CA ILE A 31 -5.25 -13.28 -1.63
C ILE A 31 -4.68 -12.39 -0.53
N TRP A 32 -5.11 -11.12 -0.44
CA TRP A 32 -4.68 -10.20 0.62
C TRP A 32 -4.95 -10.77 2.01
N LYS A 33 -6.16 -11.27 2.28
CA LYS A 33 -6.52 -11.89 3.56
C LYS A 33 -5.60 -13.05 3.92
N ARG A 34 -5.23 -13.88 2.95
CA ARG A 34 -4.33 -15.02 3.19
C ARG A 34 -2.90 -14.57 3.43
N MET A 35 -2.36 -13.68 2.59
CA MET A 35 -0.98 -13.18 2.71
C MET A 35 -0.71 -12.39 3.99
N THR A 36 -1.74 -11.77 4.56
CA THR A 36 -1.65 -10.96 5.78
C THR A 36 -1.88 -11.75 7.07
N ASN A 37 -2.34 -13.01 6.96
CA ASN A 37 -2.58 -13.88 8.11
C ASN A 37 -1.33 -14.68 8.45
N VAL A 38 -0.70 -14.38 9.57
CA VAL A 38 0.50 -15.06 10.07
C VAL A 38 0.31 -16.56 10.38
N GLN A 39 -0.93 -17.03 10.48
CA GLN A 39 -1.26 -18.45 10.69
C GLN A 39 -1.66 -19.17 9.39
N ASP A 40 -1.83 -18.46 8.28
CA ASP A 40 -2.11 -19.09 6.98
C ASP A 40 -0.77 -19.50 6.34
N PRO A 41 -0.62 -20.74 5.85
CA PRO A 41 0.61 -21.17 5.17
C PRO A 41 0.80 -20.51 3.79
N PHE A 42 -0.15 -19.71 3.32
CA PHE A 42 -0.01 -18.96 2.07
C PHE A 42 1.18 -18.01 2.12
N PRO A 43 2.04 -17.99 1.07
CA PRO A 43 3.25 -17.19 1.09
C PRO A 43 2.93 -15.68 1.11
N THR A 44 3.67 -14.94 1.94
CA THR A 44 3.70 -13.48 1.90
C THR A 44 4.91 -13.00 1.10
N VAL A 45 4.75 -11.90 0.36
CA VAL A 45 5.84 -11.28 -0.41
C VAL A 45 6.30 -10.00 0.26
N HIS A 46 7.49 -9.50 -0.12
CA HIS A 46 8.07 -8.31 0.48
C HIS A 46 7.16 -7.09 0.45
N ASP A 47 6.50 -6.86 -0.68
CA ASP A 47 5.57 -5.75 -0.84
C ASP A 47 4.34 -5.86 0.07
N CYS A 48 3.91 -7.08 0.41
CA CYS A 48 2.74 -7.29 1.26
C CYS A 48 3.00 -6.82 2.69
N TYR A 49 4.06 -7.32 3.34
CA TYR A 49 4.36 -6.88 4.70
C TYR A 49 4.78 -5.41 4.74
N LEU A 50 5.45 -4.89 3.69
CA LEU A 50 5.81 -3.48 3.62
C LEU A 50 4.54 -2.60 3.54
N LYS A 51 3.56 -3.02 2.73
CA LYS A 51 2.26 -2.36 2.66
C LYS A 51 1.49 -2.46 3.98
N GLN A 52 1.49 -3.62 4.64
CA GLN A 52 0.88 -3.77 5.97
C GLN A 52 1.53 -2.84 6.99
N TYR A 53 2.86 -2.77 7.00
CA TYR A 53 3.59 -1.87 7.89
C TYR A 53 3.19 -0.42 7.64
N GLN A 54 3.14 0.03 6.39
CA GLN A 54 2.66 1.37 6.01
C GLN A 54 1.22 1.64 6.47
N LEU A 55 0.30 0.69 6.27
CA LEU A 55 -1.10 0.81 6.69
C LEU A 55 -1.27 0.82 8.21
N GLY A 56 -0.33 0.24 8.95
CA GLY A 56 -0.28 0.30 10.42
C GLY A 56 0.09 1.68 10.97
N MET A 57 0.36 2.67 10.12
CA MET A 57 0.73 4.04 10.48
C MET A 57 1.84 4.10 11.54
N PRO A 58 3.04 3.60 11.22
CA PRO A 58 4.11 3.47 12.18
C PRO A 58 4.60 4.87 12.58
N ASN A 59 4.89 5.03 13.87
CA ASN A 59 5.46 6.27 14.40
C ASN A 59 6.94 6.06 14.76
N LEU A 60 7.80 6.39 13.80
CA LEU A 60 9.26 6.35 13.94
C LEU A 60 9.79 7.49 14.80
N SER A 61 9.06 8.61 14.92
CA SER A 61 9.51 9.76 15.72
C SER A 61 9.57 9.48 17.23
N ARG A 62 8.91 8.41 17.69
CA ARG A 62 9.06 7.89 19.06
C ARG A 62 10.49 7.50 19.41
N ARG A 63 11.30 7.17 18.40
CA ARG A 63 12.68 6.69 18.57
C ARG A 63 13.71 7.55 17.86
N TYR A 64 13.34 8.18 16.75
CA TYR A 64 14.26 8.92 15.89
C TYR A 64 13.85 10.39 15.78
N THR A 65 14.81 11.29 15.88
CA THR A 65 14.59 12.73 15.72
C THR A 65 14.85 13.21 14.29
N THR A 66 15.64 12.45 13.53
CA THR A 66 15.99 12.73 12.14
C THR A 66 15.96 11.44 11.31
N ILE A 67 15.44 11.52 10.09
CA ILE A 67 15.52 10.47 9.07
C ILE A 67 16.28 11.05 7.88
N LEU A 68 17.31 10.31 7.44
CA LEU A 68 18.01 10.56 6.17
C LEU A 68 17.39 9.63 5.14
N PHE A 69 16.78 10.18 4.10
CA PHE A 69 16.09 9.40 3.08
C PHE A 69 16.84 9.49 1.76
N ASP A 70 17.93 8.71 1.68
CA ASP A 70 18.76 8.61 0.49
C ASP A 70 18.02 7.94 -0.67
N GLU A 71 18.41 8.26 -1.91
CA GLU A 71 17.76 7.81 -3.16
C GLU A 71 16.23 8.02 -3.19
N ALA A 72 15.74 9.10 -2.54
CA ALA A 72 14.30 9.36 -2.40
C ALA A 72 13.54 9.47 -3.73
N GLN A 73 14.24 9.82 -4.83
CA GLN A 73 13.66 9.87 -6.16
C GLN A 73 13.25 8.49 -6.71
N ASP A 74 13.90 7.41 -6.25
CA ASP A 74 13.64 6.03 -6.68
C ASP A 74 12.64 5.32 -5.76
N ALA A 75 12.20 5.98 -4.70
CA ALA A 75 11.31 5.40 -3.70
C ALA A 75 9.87 5.22 -4.22
N ASN A 76 9.30 4.05 -3.94
CA ASN A 76 7.90 3.78 -4.23
C ASN A 76 6.96 4.55 -3.27
N PRO A 77 5.69 4.82 -3.66
CA PRO A 77 4.76 5.58 -2.82
C PRO A 77 4.51 5.02 -1.42
N VAL A 78 4.66 3.70 -1.21
CA VAL A 78 4.49 3.06 0.10
C VAL A 78 5.63 3.47 1.04
N THR A 79 6.87 3.38 0.56
CA THR A 79 8.07 3.75 1.32
C THR A 79 8.11 5.25 1.57
N SER A 80 7.84 6.06 0.55
CA SER A 80 7.75 7.51 0.70
C SER A 80 6.65 7.91 1.68
N SER A 81 5.50 7.23 1.68
CA SER A 81 4.45 7.45 2.68
C SER A 81 4.91 7.14 4.09
N ILE A 82 5.69 6.09 4.31
CA ILE A 82 6.22 5.77 5.65
C ILE A 82 7.14 6.91 6.12
N VAL A 83 8.08 7.37 5.30
CA VAL A 83 9.09 8.35 5.72
C VAL A 83 8.52 9.77 5.85
N LEU A 84 7.76 10.23 4.85
CA LEU A 84 7.32 11.63 4.77
C LEU A 84 6.18 11.96 5.75
N GLN A 85 5.50 10.95 6.31
CA GLN A 85 4.45 11.13 7.31
C GLN A 85 4.98 11.23 8.74
N GLN A 86 6.30 11.10 8.94
CA GLN A 86 6.88 11.08 10.29
C GLN A 86 6.96 12.49 10.89
N ASN A 87 6.60 12.59 12.17
CA ASN A 87 6.71 13.84 12.94
C ASN A 87 8.14 14.04 13.46
N CYS A 88 9.12 14.05 12.56
CA CYS A 88 10.53 14.31 12.84
C CYS A 88 11.20 14.97 11.64
N LYS A 89 12.46 15.41 11.79
CA LYS A 89 13.19 16.03 10.68
C LYS A 89 13.46 14.98 9.59
N VAL A 90 13.07 15.26 8.36
CA VAL A 90 13.41 14.43 7.20
C VAL A 90 14.35 15.23 6.30
N ILE A 91 15.45 14.61 5.88
CA ILE A 91 16.38 15.14 4.89
C ILE A 91 16.31 14.21 3.67
N LEU A 92 16.06 14.80 2.50
CA LEU A 92 16.03 14.13 1.20
C LEU A 92 17.33 14.37 0.45
#